data_AF-A0A2K8MGJ7-F1
#
_entry.id   AF-A0A2K8MGJ7-F1
#
_cell.length_a   1.000
_cell.length_b   1.000
_cell.length_c   1.000
_cell.angle_alpha   90.00
_cell.angle_beta   90.00
_cell.angle_gamma   90.00
#
_symmetry.space_group_name_H-M   'P 1'
#
loop_
_entity.id
_entity.type
_entity.pdbx_description
1 polymer ?
#
loop_
_entity_poly.entity_id
_entity_poly.type
_entity_poly.pdbx_seq_one_letter_code
_entity_poly.pdbx_strand_id
1 'polypeptide(L)'
;MQLRISSSFVVKAVAAAALVGLADRLFWVGRGVGTTLGFFALAWIVATLALSPRVWRDRRSWIAAAGALLLAVPLLDAPGLLAWLLFWTSLTMAVLLPRAPGFDHAGRWVLRLILHGIASVVGPWQDMFRLRRPLGRNLPRQRILPLLPLPLLGGAVFLALFASANPVIGDALYRIGMPRVDDATLGRVLFWIVIATTVWATLRPRRIGLPAIAPRTGAPLTLPGVSTGSVLLALWTFNALFALQNGLDIAFLWSGAPLPEGVTLADYAHRGAYPLIATALLAGLFVLVALRPGSATAAVPAIRQLVVLWIAQNIFLVASSILRTIDYIEVYSLTGLRIAALIWMVLVALGLVLIVWRMLRGRSAGWLINANVAAALLVLTGCTMVDLGSVAAAWNIRHAREVGGKGAELDLCYLGSLGPSALTSLVTLELRPDLRPDFAERLAWVRHDVLIQTIDGQLGGDSTWRNGRRLREIRNMLAGRKLQAAPLRGPAGRDCDGALRPPPAPPEPAPQPENAPTASVAEQLVPRPALTNEAAQ
;
A
#
# COMPACT_ATOMS: atom_id res chain seq x y z
N MET A 1 -38.64 -12.47 17.04
CA MET A 1 -37.66 -13.13 17.94
C MET A 1 -36.43 -12.22 18.11
N GLN A 2 -36.44 -11.31 19.09
CA GLN A 2 -35.31 -10.40 19.33
C GLN A 2 -34.32 -11.09 20.29
N LEU A 3 -33.27 -11.71 19.74
CA LEU A 3 -32.11 -12.16 20.52
C LEU A 3 -31.38 -10.92 21.07
N ARG A 4 -31.83 -10.42 22.22
CA ARG A 4 -31.11 -9.42 23.02
C ARG A 4 -29.94 -10.12 23.71
N ILE A 5 -28.84 -10.31 22.99
CA ILE A 5 -27.55 -10.61 23.63
C ILE A 5 -27.15 -9.34 24.40
N SER A 6 -27.37 -9.34 25.72
CA SER A 6 -26.80 -8.30 26.59
C SER A 6 -25.28 -8.44 26.52
N SER A 7 -24.60 -7.53 25.81
CA SER A 7 -23.15 -7.62 25.62
C SER A 7 -22.40 -7.25 26.90
N SER A 8 -22.28 -8.23 27.79
CA SER A 8 -21.47 -8.12 29.01
C SER A 8 -19.99 -8.04 28.65
N PHE A 9 -19.17 -7.50 29.57
CA PHE A 9 -17.72 -7.44 29.40
C PHE A 9 -17.13 -8.82 29.09
N VAL A 10 -17.61 -9.86 29.81
CA VAL A 10 -17.16 -11.25 29.68
C VAL A 10 -17.41 -11.78 28.27
N VAL A 11 -18.60 -11.56 27.71
CA VAL A 11 -18.91 -12.03 26.34
C VAL A 11 -17.96 -11.42 25.31
N LYS A 12 -17.59 -10.14 25.48
CA LYS A 12 -16.61 -9.48 24.58
C LYS A 12 -15.19 -10.01 24.75
N ALA A 13 -14.79 -10.31 25.99
CA ALA A 13 -13.49 -10.94 26.28
C ALA A 13 -13.41 -12.36 25.68
N VAL A 14 -14.46 -13.16 25.84
CA VAL A 14 -14.56 -14.50 25.24
C VAL A 14 -14.52 -14.41 23.72
N ALA A 15 -15.27 -13.49 23.11
CA ALA A 15 -15.25 -13.31 21.65
C ALA A 15 -13.89 -12.83 21.13
N ALA A 16 -13.20 -11.93 21.84
CA ALA A 16 -11.84 -11.52 21.49
C ALA A 16 -10.87 -12.70 21.56
N ALA A 17 -10.92 -13.50 22.63
CA ALA A 17 -10.09 -14.70 22.79
C ALA A 17 -10.40 -15.74 21.69
N ALA A 18 -11.68 -15.93 21.35
CA ALA A 18 -12.10 -16.82 20.27
C ALA A 18 -11.57 -16.36 18.90
N LEU A 19 -11.58 -15.06 18.62
CA LEU A 19 -11.01 -14.50 17.39
C LEU A 19 -9.48 -14.63 17.36
N VAL A 20 -8.79 -14.44 18.48
CA VAL A 20 -7.33 -14.68 18.58
C VAL A 20 -7.01 -16.16 18.31
N GLY A 21 -7.75 -17.09 18.94
CA GLY A 21 -7.59 -18.53 18.70
C GLY A 21 -7.93 -18.95 17.27
N LEU A 22 -8.93 -18.29 16.64
CA LEU A 22 -9.23 -18.48 15.23
C LEU A 22 -8.08 -17.99 14.34
N ALA A 23 -7.56 -16.79 14.61
CA ALA A 23 -6.45 -16.22 13.85
C ALA A 23 -5.18 -17.09 13.98
N ASP A 24 -4.91 -17.62 15.17
CA ASP A 24 -3.82 -18.56 15.42
C ASP A 24 -3.95 -19.85 14.59
N ARG A 25 -5.15 -20.45 14.57
CA ARG A 25 -5.40 -21.63 13.75
C ARG A 25 -5.29 -21.34 12.25
N LEU A 26 -5.84 -20.22 11.81
CA LEU A 26 -5.89 -19.87 10.40
C LEU A 26 -4.51 -19.52 9.84
N PHE A 27 -3.74 -18.68 10.54
CA PHE A 27 -2.48 -18.15 9.99
C PHE A 27 -1.25 -18.95 10.43
N TRP A 28 -1.20 -19.40 11.69
CA TRP A 28 -0.03 -20.10 12.24
C TRP A 28 -0.10 -21.61 11.95
N VAL A 29 -1.23 -22.25 12.30
CA VAL A 29 -1.40 -23.70 12.09
C VAL A 29 -1.68 -24.02 10.61
N GLY A 30 -2.49 -23.20 9.94
CA GLY A 30 -2.77 -23.30 8.49
C GLY A 30 -1.60 -22.92 7.58
N ARG A 31 -0.49 -22.41 8.14
CA ARG A 31 0.75 -22.04 7.45
C ARG A 31 0.60 -21.05 6.29
N GLY A 32 -0.34 -20.10 6.37
CA GLY A 32 -0.40 -18.99 5.41
C GLY A 32 -1.63 -18.09 5.50
N VAL A 33 -1.54 -16.95 4.80
CA VAL A 33 -2.41 -15.78 4.98
C VAL A 33 -3.35 -15.58 3.79
N GLY A 34 -3.47 -16.55 2.89
CA GLY A 34 -4.28 -16.50 1.67
C GLY A 34 -5.78 -16.20 1.89
N THR A 35 -6.65 -17.09 1.45
CA THR A 35 -8.11 -16.95 1.64
C THR A 35 -8.54 -16.95 3.10
N THR A 36 -7.70 -17.51 3.97
CA THR A 36 -7.89 -17.55 5.43
C THR A 36 -8.06 -16.14 6.02
N LEU A 37 -7.41 -15.12 5.45
CA LEU A 37 -7.56 -13.73 5.91
C LEU A 37 -8.98 -13.20 5.68
N GLY A 38 -9.58 -13.53 4.53
CA GLY A 38 -10.96 -13.20 4.22
C GLY A 38 -11.96 -13.89 5.17
N PHE A 39 -11.73 -15.16 5.50
CA PHE A 39 -12.57 -15.87 6.48
C PHE A 39 -12.46 -15.26 7.89
N PHE A 40 -11.24 -14.89 8.31
CA PHE A 40 -11.03 -14.17 9.55
C PHE A 40 -11.75 -12.82 9.55
N ALA A 41 -11.66 -12.05 8.45
CA ALA A 41 -12.36 -10.78 8.30
C ALA A 41 -13.89 -10.93 8.42
N LEU A 42 -14.47 -11.97 7.82
CA LEU A 42 -15.91 -12.29 7.95
C LEU A 42 -16.28 -12.64 9.40
N ALA A 43 -15.51 -13.51 10.06
CA ALA A 43 -15.73 -13.86 11.46
C ALA A 43 -15.66 -12.63 12.37
N TRP A 44 -14.71 -11.72 12.10
CA TRP A 44 -14.55 -10.48 12.85
C TRP A 44 -15.73 -9.52 12.62
N ILE A 45 -16.24 -9.38 11.39
CA ILE A 45 -17.48 -8.61 11.12
C ILE A 45 -18.64 -9.18 11.96
N VAL A 46 -18.87 -10.50 11.89
CA VAL A 46 -19.99 -11.16 12.58
C VAL A 46 -19.89 -10.94 14.09
N ALA A 47 -18.73 -11.17 14.69
CA ALA A 47 -18.52 -10.94 16.12
C ALA A 47 -18.76 -9.47 16.51
N THR A 48 -18.30 -8.54 15.68
CA THR A 48 -18.45 -7.10 15.94
C THR A 48 -19.91 -6.66 15.88
N LEU A 49 -20.66 -7.12 14.87
CA LEU A 49 -22.08 -6.80 14.68
C LEU A 49 -22.96 -7.44 15.76
N ALA A 50 -22.68 -8.69 16.14
CA ALA A 50 -23.41 -9.38 17.20
C ALA A 50 -23.25 -8.71 18.58
N LEU A 51 -22.05 -8.16 18.87
CA LEU A 51 -21.71 -7.59 20.18
C LEU A 51 -21.86 -6.07 20.28
N SER A 52 -22.29 -5.43 19.19
CA SER A 52 -22.50 -3.98 19.09
C SER A 52 -23.94 -3.62 18.69
N PRO A 53 -24.94 -3.75 19.59
CA PRO A 53 -26.35 -3.42 19.29
C PRO A 53 -26.57 -1.97 18.80
N ARG A 54 -25.63 -1.06 19.12
CA ARG A 54 -25.68 0.34 18.67
C ARG A 54 -25.48 0.49 17.16
N VAL A 55 -24.75 -0.43 16.52
CA VAL A 55 -24.54 -0.43 15.06
C VAL A 55 -25.86 -0.60 14.33
N TRP A 56 -26.72 -1.48 14.84
CA TRP A 56 -28.02 -1.80 14.25
C TRP A 56 -29.02 -0.64 14.25
N ARG A 57 -28.79 0.38 15.09
CA ARG A 57 -29.70 1.53 15.25
C ARG A 57 -29.30 2.76 14.41
N ASP A 58 -28.10 2.79 13.83
CA ASP A 58 -27.62 3.92 13.04
C ASP A 58 -27.45 3.51 11.57
N ARG A 59 -28.22 4.13 10.67
CA ARG A 59 -28.16 3.87 9.21
C ARG A 59 -26.75 4.06 8.65
N ARG A 60 -25.98 5.00 9.18
CA ARG A 60 -24.62 5.28 8.71
C ARG A 60 -23.67 4.12 9.03
N SER A 61 -23.82 3.54 10.22
CA SER A 61 -23.05 2.38 10.65
C SER A 61 -23.32 1.15 9.81
N TRP A 62 -24.57 0.98 9.37
CA TRP A 62 -24.94 -0.07 8.43
C TRP A 62 -24.25 0.07 7.08
N ILE A 63 -24.16 1.29 6.54
CA ILE A 63 -23.44 1.54 5.28
C ILE A 63 -21.95 1.19 5.44
N ALA A 64 -21.33 1.59 6.56
CA ALA A 64 -19.93 1.23 6.84
C ALA A 64 -19.76 -0.29 7.05
N ALA A 65 -20.68 -0.96 7.75
CA ALA A 65 -20.64 -2.41 7.92
C ALA A 65 -20.80 -3.15 6.58
N ALA A 66 -21.69 -2.68 5.70
CA ALA A 66 -21.85 -3.20 4.35
C ALA A 66 -20.58 -2.96 3.52
N GLY A 67 -19.93 -1.80 3.66
CA GLY A 67 -18.63 -1.53 3.05
C GLY A 67 -17.54 -2.48 3.55
N ALA A 68 -17.50 -2.78 4.84
CA ALA A 68 -16.56 -3.77 5.40
C ALA A 68 -16.83 -5.17 4.85
N LEU A 69 -18.11 -5.56 4.70
CA LEU A 69 -18.48 -6.83 4.07
C LEU A 69 -18.07 -6.89 2.59
N LEU A 70 -18.28 -5.81 1.84
CA LEU A 70 -17.81 -5.68 0.45
C LEU A 70 -16.29 -5.86 0.37
N LEU A 71 -15.54 -5.28 1.30
CA LEU A 71 -14.08 -5.34 1.36
C LEU A 71 -13.55 -6.68 1.92
N ALA A 72 -14.41 -7.53 2.49
CA ALA A 72 -14.05 -8.91 2.79
C ALA A 72 -13.94 -9.77 1.52
N VAL A 73 -14.64 -9.41 0.44
CA VAL A 73 -14.57 -10.10 -0.86
C VAL A 73 -13.16 -10.11 -1.46
N PRO A 74 -12.47 -8.96 -1.66
CA PRO A 74 -11.10 -8.98 -2.16
C PRO A 74 -10.12 -9.70 -1.21
N LEU A 75 -10.35 -9.69 0.10
CA LEU A 75 -9.55 -10.45 1.06
C LEU A 75 -9.72 -11.97 0.94
N LEU A 76 -10.90 -12.44 0.53
CA LEU A 76 -11.13 -13.84 0.15
C LEU A 76 -10.52 -14.14 -1.22
N ASP A 77 -10.56 -13.17 -2.14
CA ASP A 77 -10.15 -13.37 -3.51
C ASP A 77 -8.63 -13.45 -3.68
N ALA A 78 -7.93 -12.39 -3.28
CA ALA A 78 -6.48 -12.24 -3.29
C ALA A 78 -6.11 -11.20 -2.20
N PRO A 79 -5.75 -11.65 -0.98
CA PRO A 79 -5.48 -10.75 0.14
C PRO A 79 -4.35 -9.78 -0.20
N GLY A 80 -4.53 -8.52 0.14
CA GLY A 80 -3.55 -7.47 -0.10
C GLY A 80 -3.64 -6.36 0.95
N LEU A 81 -2.54 -5.63 1.14
CA LEU A 81 -2.44 -4.59 2.16
C LEU A 81 -3.51 -3.49 1.98
N LEU A 82 -3.77 -3.07 0.73
CA LEU A 82 -4.79 -2.06 0.44
C LEU A 82 -6.19 -2.51 0.88
N ALA A 83 -6.58 -3.74 0.51
CA ALA A 83 -7.88 -4.29 0.89
C ALA A 83 -8.02 -4.41 2.41
N TRP A 84 -6.95 -4.83 3.10
CA TRP A 84 -6.92 -4.92 4.56
C TRP A 84 -7.10 -3.56 5.23
N LEU A 85 -6.40 -2.53 4.77
CA LEU A 85 -6.52 -1.17 5.32
C LEU A 85 -7.91 -0.58 5.10
N LEU A 86 -8.48 -0.75 3.90
CA LEU A 86 -9.84 -0.31 3.61
C LEU A 86 -10.87 -1.07 4.47
N PHE A 87 -10.74 -2.40 4.57
CA PHE A 87 -11.59 -3.23 5.41
C PHE A 87 -11.56 -2.76 6.86
N TRP A 88 -10.36 -2.58 7.43
CA TRP A 88 -10.18 -2.20 8.83
C TRP A 88 -10.73 -0.79 9.10
N THR A 89 -10.47 0.17 8.21
CA THR A 89 -11.02 1.52 8.33
C THR A 89 -12.55 1.50 8.30
N SER A 90 -13.15 0.73 7.38
CA SER A 90 -14.59 0.59 7.25
C SER A 90 -15.25 -0.06 8.48
N LEU A 91 -14.69 -1.17 8.98
CA LEU A 91 -15.17 -1.84 10.19
C LEU A 91 -15.06 -0.93 11.43
N THR A 92 -13.96 -0.21 11.55
CA THR A 92 -13.75 0.76 12.65
C THR A 92 -14.76 1.91 12.56
N MET A 93 -15.03 2.43 11.36
CA MET A 93 -16.05 3.46 11.14
C MET A 93 -17.44 2.96 11.55
N ALA A 94 -17.82 1.73 11.18
CA ALA A 94 -19.12 1.15 11.53
C ALA A 94 -19.39 1.20 13.04
N VAL A 95 -18.35 0.94 13.83
CA VAL A 95 -18.41 0.89 15.29
C VAL A 95 -18.34 2.28 15.95
N LEU A 96 -17.64 3.24 15.34
CA LEU A 96 -17.48 4.60 15.85
C LEU A 96 -18.66 5.54 15.49
N LEU A 97 -19.30 5.33 14.34
CA LEU A 97 -20.43 6.16 13.86
C LEU A 97 -21.58 6.36 14.86
N PRO A 98 -22.07 5.34 15.60
CA PRO A 98 -23.15 5.52 16.58
C PRO A 98 -22.73 6.33 17.81
N ARG A 99 -21.43 6.62 17.95
CA ARG A 99 -20.82 7.35 19.07
C ARG A 99 -20.38 8.75 18.67
N ALA A 100 -20.41 9.06 17.38
CA ALA A 100 -20.11 10.38 16.86
C ALA A 100 -21.38 11.26 16.89
N PRO A 101 -21.28 12.54 17.27
CA PRO A 101 -22.42 13.46 17.28
C PRO A 101 -23.01 13.71 15.89
N GLY A 102 -22.22 13.50 14.82
CA GLY A 102 -22.64 13.70 13.43
C GLY A 102 -21.64 13.09 12.44
N PHE A 103 -22.01 13.07 11.15
CA PHE A 103 -21.06 12.76 10.08
C PHE A 103 -20.35 14.05 9.66
N ASP A 104 -19.20 14.29 10.29
CA ASP A 104 -18.31 15.39 9.94
C ASP A 104 -17.62 15.18 8.58
N HIS A 105 -16.87 16.18 8.13
CA HIS A 105 -16.00 16.01 6.97
C HIS A 105 -14.90 14.96 7.21
N ALA A 106 -14.44 14.31 6.15
CA ALA A 106 -13.54 13.16 6.20
C ALA A 106 -12.23 13.43 6.95
N GLY A 107 -11.69 14.65 6.90
CA GLY A 107 -10.50 15.02 7.68
C GLY A 107 -10.66 14.83 9.20
N ARG A 108 -11.84 15.13 9.77
CA ARG A 108 -12.13 14.84 11.19
C ARG A 108 -12.24 13.33 11.44
N TRP A 109 -12.74 12.58 10.46
CA TRP A 109 -12.77 11.11 10.54
C TRP A 109 -11.38 10.50 10.52
N VAL A 110 -10.48 10.99 9.66
CA VAL A 110 -9.06 10.57 9.66
C VAL A 110 -8.44 10.81 11.03
N LEU A 111 -8.62 12.00 11.62
CA LEU A 111 -8.12 12.29 12.96
C LEU A 111 -8.74 11.37 14.02
N ARG A 112 -10.06 11.11 13.96
CA ARG A 112 -10.72 10.13 14.86
C ARG A 112 -10.14 8.74 14.74
N LEU A 113 -9.85 8.27 13.53
CA LEU A 113 -9.27 6.96 13.27
C LEU A 113 -7.83 6.87 13.82
N ILE A 114 -7.03 7.92 13.62
CA ILE A 114 -5.66 8.00 14.18
C ILE A 114 -5.71 7.97 15.72
N LEU A 115 -6.52 8.84 16.33
CA LEU A 115 -6.69 8.87 17.78
C LEU A 115 -7.25 7.55 18.33
N HIS A 116 -8.11 6.88 17.57
CA HIS A 116 -8.62 5.55 17.91
C HIS A 116 -7.52 4.49 17.87
N GLY A 117 -6.65 4.51 16.85
CA GLY A 117 -5.49 3.62 16.77
C GLY A 117 -4.50 3.83 17.91
N ILE A 118 -4.24 5.07 18.31
CA ILE A 118 -3.38 5.35 19.48
C ILE A 118 -4.06 4.86 20.77
N ALA A 119 -5.36 5.17 20.93
CA ALA A 119 -6.11 4.80 22.12
C ALA A 119 -6.40 3.29 22.24
N SER A 120 -6.34 2.54 21.12
CA SER A 120 -6.59 1.09 21.11
C SER A 120 -5.44 0.30 21.72
N VAL A 121 -4.19 0.75 21.57
CA VAL A 121 -3.00 0.13 22.18
C VAL A 121 -3.11 0.12 23.70
N VAL A 122 -3.54 1.24 24.29
CA VAL A 122 -3.76 1.39 25.75
C VAL A 122 -5.17 0.89 26.16
N GLY A 123 -5.96 0.46 25.18
CA GLY A 123 -7.34 0.00 25.25
C GLY A 123 -7.59 -1.10 26.30
N PRO A 124 -7.07 -2.31 26.03
CA PRO A 124 -7.22 -3.47 26.90
C PRO A 124 -6.71 -3.24 28.31
N TRP A 125 -5.56 -2.56 28.45
CA TRP A 125 -4.90 -2.33 29.73
C TRP A 125 -5.77 -1.55 30.71
N GLN A 126 -6.32 -0.39 30.31
CA GLN A 126 -7.16 0.39 31.22
C GLN A 126 -8.47 -0.33 31.56
N ASP A 127 -9.00 -1.16 30.66
CA ASP A 127 -10.21 -1.92 30.94
C ASP A 127 -9.95 -3.02 31.96
N MET A 128 -8.80 -3.68 31.87
CA MET A 128 -8.32 -4.62 32.88
C MET A 128 -8.10 -3.95 34.25
N PHE A 129 -7.55 -2.73 34.28
CA PHE A 129 -7.44 -1.94 35.52
C PHE A 129 -8.81 -1.55 36.11
N ARG A 130 -9.83 -1.29 35.28
CA ARG A 130 -11.18 -0.90 35.75
C ARG A 130 -11.97 -2.05 36.36
N LEU A 131 -11.69 -3.30 35.98
CA LEU A 131 -12.28 -4.49 36.60
C LEU A 131 -11.74 -4.74 38.02
N ARG A 132 -10.62 -4.11 38.39
CA ARG A 132 -10.05 -4.15 39.73
C ARG A 132 -10.73 -3.15 40.70
N ARG A 133 -12.05 -2.93 40.59
CA ARG A 133 -12.77 -2.18 41.63
C ARG A 133 -12.60 -2.94 42.96
N PRO A 134 -12.25 -2.25 44.06
CA PRO A 134 -11.84 -2.92 45.28
C PRO A 134 -13.02 -3.67 45.89
N LEU A 135 -12.86 -4.98 46.09
CA LEU A 135 -13.57 -5.65 47.18
C LEU A 135 -13.12 -4.99 48.47
N GLY A 136 -14.02 -4.28 49.14
CA GLY A 136 -13.86 -3.84 50.52
C GLY A 136 -12.81 -2.75 50.75
N ARG A 137 -13.28 -1.60 51.20
CA ARG A 137 -12.47 -0.56 51.85
C ARG A 137 -11.84 -1.19 53.12
N ASN A 138 -10.51 -1.32 53.17
CA ASN A 138 -9.63 -1.36 54.38
C ASN A 138 -8.43 -2.34 54.30
N LEU A 139 -7.54 -2.25 53.30
CA LEU A 139 -6.18 -2.82 53.42
C LEU A 139 -5.11 -1.95 52.74
N PRO A 140 -4.00 -1.60 53.41
CA PRO A 140 -2.88 -0.84 52.81
C PRO A 140 -2.19 -1.56 51.65
N ARG A 141 -2.33 -2.90 51.57
CA ARG A 141 -1.81 -3.77 50.50
C ARG A 141 -2.46 -3.53 49.12
N GLN A 142 -3.62 -2.85 49.07
CA GLN A 142 -4.34 -2.56 47.83
C GLN A 142 -3.76 -1.38 47.03
N ARG A 143 -2.85 -0.57 47.60
CA ARG A 143 -2.18 0.54 46.88
C ARG A 143 -0.99 0.10 46.01
N ILE A 144 -0.33 -1.01 46.35
CA ILE A 144 0.86 -1.51 45.65
C ILE A 144 0.49 -2.47 44.51
N LEU A 145 -0.58 -3.25 44.67
CA LEU A 145 -1.07 -4.22 43.70
C LEU A 145 -1.39 -3.67 42.28
N PRO A 146 -1.84 -2.40 42.09
CA PRO A 146 -1.99 -1.81 40.77
C PRO A 146 -0.68 -1.30 40.15
N LEU A 147 0.41 -1.18 40.93
CA LEU A 147 1.73 -0.78 40.44
C LEU A 147 2.58 -1.96 39.95
N LEU A 148 2.32 -3.19 40.42
CA LEU A 148 3.06 -4.40 40.01
C LEU A 148 2.91 -4.86 38.54
N PRO A 149 1.76 -4.69 37.85
CA PRO A 149 1.59 -5.29 36.52
C PRO A 149 2.61 -4.78 35.50
N LEU A 150 2.93 -3.48 35.52
CA LEU A 150 3.89 -2.87 34.60
C LEU A 150 5.32 -3.44 34.77
N PRO A 151 5.95 -3.42 35.96
CA PRO A 151 7.28 -3.98 36.14
C PRO A 151 7.31 -5.50 36.01
N LEU A 152 6.23 -6.22 36.39
CA LEU A 152 6.19 -7.68 36.22
C LEU A 152 6.05 -8.10 34.75
N LEU A 153 5.12 -7.50 33.98
CA LEU A 153 4.98 -7.81 32.55
C LEU A 153 6.17 -7.29 31.76
N GLY A 154 6.60 -6.05 32.02
CA GLY A 154 7.77 -5.48 31.36
C GLY A 154 9.03 -6.30 31.67
N GLY A 155 9.25 -6.64 32.95
CA GLY A 155 10.34 -7.50 33.39
C GLY A 155 10.28 -8.90 32.78
N ALA A 156 9.10 -9.53 32.70
CA ALA A 156 8.92 -10.82 32.04
C ALA A 156 9.23 -10.76 30.54
N VAL A 157 8.83 -9.69 29.84
CA VAL A 157 9.15 -9.50 28.42
C VAL A 157 10.65 -9.31 28.22
N PHE A 158 11.30 -8.44 28.99
CA PHE A 158 12.76 -8.26 28.91
C PHE A 158 13.52 -9.53 29.26
N LEU A 159 13.08 -10.26 30.30
CA LEU A 159 13.67 -11.53 30.68
C LEU A 159 13.53 -12.58 29.57
N ALA A 160 12.38 -12.65 28.90
CA ALA A 160 12.17 -13.54 27.76
C ALA A 160 13.07 -13.18 26.56
N LEU A 161 13.23 -11.89 26.26
CA LEU A 161 14.14 -11.42 25.21
C LEU A 161 15.61 -11.71 25.55
N PHE A 162 16.01 -11.54 26.81
CA PHE A 162 17.36 -11.87 27.25
C PHE A 162 17.59 -13.38 27.26
N ALA A 163 16.58 -14.18 27.61
CA ALA A 163 16.65 -15.63 27.56
C ALA A 163 16.80 -16.16 26.13
N SER A 164 16.16 -15.53 25.13
CA SER A 164 16.31 -15.92 23.73
C SER A 164 17.66 -15.48 23.13
N ALA A 165 18.18 -14.32 23.55
CA ALA A 165 19.47 -13.80 23.06
C ALA A 165 20.70 -14.36 23.82
N ASN A 166 20.52 -14.92 25.02
CA ASN A 166 21.61 -15.39 25.87
C ASN A 166 21.36 -16.82 26.39
N PRO A 167 22.13 -17.83 25.94
CA PRO A 167 21.93 -19.23 26.32
C PRO A 167 22.11 -19.48 27.83
N VAL A 168 22.93 -18.68 28.52
CA VAL A 168 23.14 -18.80 29.97
C VAL A 168 21.85 -18.48 30.74
N ILE A 169 21.16 -17.41 30.34
CA ILE A 169 19.88 -17.00 30.95
C ILE A 169 18.79 -18.01 30.58
N GLY A 170 18.74 -18.45 29.32
CA GLY A 170 17.80 -19.46 28.86
C GLY A 170 17.92 -20.79 29.62
N ASP A 171 19.14 -21.31 29.80
CA ASP A 171 19.38 -22.56 30.53
C ASP A 171 19.12 -22.41 32.04
N ALA A 172 19.42 -21.25 32.63
CA ALA A 172 19.08 -20.97 34.02
C ALA A 172 17.56 -21.00 34.27
N LEU A 173 16.77 -20.40 33.37
CA LEU A 173 15.30 -20.44 33.46
C LEU A 173 14.74 -21.84 33.23
N TYR A 174 15.32 -22.59 32.30
CA TYR A 174 14.92 -23.98 32.03
C TYR A 174 15.12 -24.88 33.26
N ARG A 175 16.22 -24.71 33.99
CA ARG A 175 16.48 -25.45 35.25
C ARG A 175 15.46 -25.15 36.36
N ILE A 176 14.83 -23.97 36.31
CA ILE A 176 13.76 -23.57 37.25
C ILE A 176 12.38 -24.07 36.77
N GLY A 177 12.33 -24.80 35.65
CA GLY A 177 11.11 -25.41 35.11
C GLY A 177 10.35 -24.51 34.12
N MET A 178 10.93 -23.39 33.69
CA MET A 178 10.32 -22.58 32.63
C MET A 178 10.59 -23.23 31.25
N PRO A 179 9.58 -23.32 30.37
CA PRO A 179 9.81 -23.79 29.00
C PRO A 179 10.75 -22.84 28.24
N ARG A 180 11.56 -23.39 27.33
CA ARG A 180 12.42 -22.57 26.46
C ARG A 180 11.56 -21.65 25.60
N VAL A 181 11.92 -20.37 25.60
CA VAL A 181 11.26 -19.35 24.78
C VAL A 181 12.03 -19.26 23.46
N ASP A 182 11.59 -20.03 22.48
CA ASP A 182 12.13 -19.96 21.12
C ASP A 182 11.56 -18.72 20.39
N ASP A 183 12.28 -18.23 19.37
CA ASP A 183 11.87 -17.08 18.55
C ASP A 183 10.46 -17.26 17.94
N ALA A 184 10.10 -18.50 17.58
CA ALA A 184 8.78 -18.84 17.08
C ALA A 184 7.67 -18.61 18.13
N THR A 185 7.95 -18.93 19.40
CA THR A 185 6.99 -18.73 20.50
C THR A 185 6.83 -17.25 20.80
N LEU A 186 7.92 -16.49 20.80
CA LEU A 186 7.88 -15.03 20.97
C LEU A 186 7.08 -14.37 19.83
N GLY A 187 7.35 -14.75 18.58
CA GLY A 187 6.62 -14.25 17.41
C GLY A 187 5.12 -14.54 17.48
N ARG A 188 4.75 -15.74 17.94
CA ARG A 188 3.34 -16.15 18.12
C ARG A 188 2.63 -15.33 19.22
N VAL A 189 3.29 -15.09 20.34
CA VAL A 189 2.74 -14.25 21.44
C VAL A 189 2.57 -12.80 20.99
N LEU A 190 3.57 -12.23 20.31
CA LEU A 190 3.48 -10.88 19.73
C LEU A 190 2.31 -10.79 18.74
N PHE A 191 2.17 -11.79 17.86
CA PHE A 191 1.05 -11.90 16.94
C PHE A 191 -0.30 -11.92 17.68
N TRP A 192 -0.45 -12.71 18.75
CA TRP A 192 -1.67 -12.71 19.57
C TRP A 192 -1.96 -11.35 20.20
N ILE A 193 -0.94 -10.64 20.68
CA ILE A 193 -1.09 -9.30 21.26
C ILE A 193 -1.60 -8.32 20.20
N VAL A 194 -1.07 -8.35 18.98
CA VAL A 194 -1.50 -7.50 17.86
C VAL A 194 -2.94 -7.80 17.46
N ILE A 195 -3.32 -9.07 17.32
CA ILE A 195 -4.71 -9.44 16.99
C ILE A 195 -5.65 -9.08 18.13
N ALA A 196 -5.28 -9.35 19.39
CA ALA A 196 -6.10 -9.05 20.54
C ALA A 196 -6.36 -7.55 20.67
N THR A 197 -5.33 -6.71 20.51
CA THR A 197 -5.46 -5.25 20.60
C THR A 197 -6.35 -4.69 19.49
N THR A 198 -6.15 -5.13 18.25
CA THR A 198 -6.94 -4.68 17.08
C THR A 198 -8.41 -5.13 17.18
N VAL A 199 -8.67 -6.39 17.51
CA VAL A 199 -10.02 -6.92 17.74
C VAL A 199 -10.69 -6.20 18.92
N TRP A 200 -9.99 -6.03 20.03
CA TRP A 200 -10.54 -5.35 21.22
C TRP A 200 -10.96 -3.91 20.91
N ALA A 201 -10.21 -3.20 20.07
CA ALA A 201 -10.52 -1.83 19.64
C ALA A 201 -11.93 -1.72 19.01
N THR A 202 -12.31 -2.72 18.22
CA THR A 202 -13.61 -2.78 17.52
C THR A 202 -14.73 -3.31 18.42
N LEU A 203 -14.46 -4.25 19.33
CA LEU A 203 -15.48 -4.77 20.25
C LEU A 203 -15.81 -3.77 21.37
N ARG A 204 -14.82 -2.96 21.79
CA ARG A 204 -14.96 -1.95 22.84
C ARG A 204 -14.39 -0.60 22.42
N PRO A 205 -15.00 0.04 21.40
CA PRO A 205 -14.59 1.36 20.94
C PRO A 205 -14.71 2.41 22.03
N ARG A 206 -13.67 3.21 22.18
CA ARG A 206 -13.65 4.33 23.11
C ARG A 206 -14.31 5.55 22.47
N ARG A 207 -15.04 6.32 23.29
CA ARG A 207 -15.56 7.61 22.85
C ARG A 207 -14.39 8.59 22.78
N ILE A 208 -14.12 9.10 21.59
CA ILE A 208 -13.11 10.14 21.37
C ILE A 208 -13.89 11.40 21.01
N GLY A 209 -13.99 12.31 21.98
CA GLY A 209 -14.49 13.65 21.75
C GLY A 209 -13.41 14.46 21.06
N LEU A 210 -13.64 14.86 19.81
CA LEU A 210 -12.85 15.94 19.23
C LEU A 210 -13.45 17.26 19.72
N PRO A 211 -12.65 18.20 20.25
CA PRO A 211 -13.15 19.52 20.58
C PRO A 211 -13.77 20.13 19.32
N ALA A 212 -14.94 20.73 19.47
CA ALA A 212 -15.52 21.52 18.42
C ALA A 212 -14.57 22.70 18.17
N ILE A 213 -13.87 22.67 17.04
CA ILE A 213 -13.23 23.89 16.53
C ILE A 213 -14.38 24.79 16.13
N ALA A 214 -14.83 25.63 17.05
CA ALA A 214 -15.71 26.73 16.73
C ALA A 214 -15.00 27.52 15.62
N PRO A 215 -15.65 27.81 14.48
CA PRO A 215 -15.07 28.77 13.56
C PRO A 215 -14.80 30.03 14.38
N ARG A 216 -13.53 30.44 14.47
CA ARG A 216 -13.20 31.75 15.02
C ARG A 216 -14.02 32.74 14.20
N THR A 217 -15.08 33.29 14.79
CA THR A 217 -15.86 34.42 14.28
C THR A 217 -15.06 35.72 14.42
N GLY A 218 -13.75 35.64 14.21
CA GLY A 218 -12.79 36.71 14.44
C GLY A 218 -12.15 37.09 13.13
N ALA A 219 -12.56 38.26 12.63
CA ALA A 219 -12.05 39.05 11.51
C ALA A 219 -11.76 38.32 10.19
N PRO A 220 -12.07 38.93 9.02
CA PRO A 220 -11.46 38.46 7.78
C PRO A 220 -9.95 38.41 8.00
N LEU A 221 -9.34 37.24 7.75
CA LEU A 221 -7.89 37.09 7.82
C LEU A 221 -7.33 37.93 6.66
N THR A 222 -7.07 39.21 6.90
CA THR A 222 -6.46 40.12 5.94
C THR A 222 -4.98 39.76 5.90
N LEU A 223 -4.65 38.79 5.05
CA LEU A 223 -3.25 38.50 4.72
C LEU A 223 -2.67 39.75 4.04
N PRO A 224 -1.62 40.38 4.61
CA PRO A 224 -0.96 41.51 3.96
C PRO A 224 -0.52 41.10 2.55
N GLY A 225 -0.87 41.90 1.54
CA GLY A 225 -0.51 41.65 0.13
C GLY A 225 -1.56 40.91 -0.71
N VAL A 226 -2.65 40.38 -0.13
CA VAL A 226 -3.74 39.73 -0.89
C VAL A 226 -4.88 40.73 -1.13
N SER A 227 -4.67 41.68 -2.05
CA SER A 227 -5.73 42.58 -2.52
C SER A 227 -6.50 41.97 -3.70
N THR A 228 -7.73 42.42 -3.95
CA THR A 228 -8.51 41.98 -5.13
C THR A 228 -7.74 42.23 -6.44
N GLY A 229 -7.01 43.33 -6.55
CA GLY A 229 -6.15 43.64 -7.69
C GLY A 229 -4.99 42.65 -7.85
N SER A 230 -4.30 42.31 -6.76
CA SER A 230 -3.21 41.31 -6.79
C SER A 230 -3.70 39.92 -7.20
N VAL A 231 -4.90 39.53 -6.76
CA VAL A 231 -5.53 38.25 -7.12
C VAL A 231 -5.91 38.23 -8.60
N LEU A 232 -6.46 39.33 -9.12
CA LEU A 232 -6.76 39.46 -10.56
C LEU A 232 -5.48 39.39 -11.41
N LEU A 233 -4.44 40.13 -11.04
CA LEU A 233 -3.16 40.10 -11.75
C LEU A 233 -2.55 38.70 -11.75
N ALA A 234 -2.49 38.05 -10.58
CA ALA A 234 -2.01 36.68 -10.47
C ALA A 234 -2.81 35.71 -11.36
N LEU A 235 -4.13 35.82 -11.38
CA LEU A 235 -4.97 34.97 -12.23
C LEU A 235 -4.74 35.20 -13.72
N TRP A 236 -4.52 36.44 -14.15
CA TRP A 236 -4.11 36.72 -15.53
C TRP A 236 -2.76 36.11 -15.85
N THR A 237 -1.75 36.32 -14.99
CA THR A 237 -0.42 35.75 -15.16
C THR A 237 -0.45 34.22 -15.22
N PHE A 238 -1.19 33.58 -14.31
CA PHE A 238 -1.30 32.12 -14.28
C PHE A 238 -2.03 31.59 -15.51
N ASN A 239 -3.13 32.21 -15.93
CA ASN A 239 -3.82 31.78 -17.15
C ASN A 239 -2.93 31.93 -18.39
N ALA A 240 -2.12 32.99 -18.49
CA ALA A 240 -1.19 33.19 -19.60
C ALA A 240 -0.06 32.13 -19.62
N LEU A 241 0.56 31.86 -18.47
CA LEU A 241 1.60 30.82 -18.36
C LEU A 241 1.08 29.43 -18.72
N PHE A 242 -0.12 29.09 -18.24
CA PHE A 242 -0.74 27.81 -18.57
C PHE A 242 -1.17 27.75 -20.03
N ALA A 243 -1.60 28.87 -20.63
CA ALA A 243 -2.00 28.91 -22.03
C ALA A 243 -0.79 28.70 -22.93
N LEU A 244 0.37 29.27 -22.57
CA LEU A 244 1.63 29.01 -23.24
C LEU A 244 1.99 27.52 -23.16
N GLN A 245 1.95 26.91 -21.97
CA GLN A 245 2.24 25.48 -21.82
C GLN A 245 1.27 24.60 -22.63
N ASN A 246 -0.04 24.88 -22.56
CA ASN A 246 -1.04 24.15 -23.34
C ASN A 246 -0.84 24.33 -24.84
N GLY A 247 -0.45 25.52 -25.28
CA GLY A 247 -0.09 25.79 -26.67
C GLY A 247 1.11 24.96 -27.12
N LEU A 248 2.14 24.83 -26.27
CA LEU A 248 3.29 23.96 -26.54
C LEU A 248 2.88 22.48 -26.59
N ASP A 249 2.04 22.02 -25.66
CA ASP A 249 1.51 20.66 -25.70
C ASP A 249 0.72 20.41 -27.00
N ILE A 250 -0.13 21.35 -27.41
CA ILE A 250 -0.86 21.24 -28.69
C ILE A 250 0.11 21.16 -29.88
N ALA A 251 1.14 22.01 -29.89
CA ALA A 251 2.08 22.13 -31.00
C ALA A 251 3.06 20.95 -31.11
N PHE A 252 3.49 20.35 -29.98
CA PHE A 252 4.52 19.30 -29.97
C PHE A 252 3.99 17.90 -29.64
N LEU A 253 2.97 17.79 -28.80
CA LEU A 253 2.43 16.49 -28.38
C LEU A 253 1.21 16.09 -29.21
N TRP A 254 0.23 16.98 -29.35
CA TRP A 254 -1.02 16.66 -30.07
C TRP A 254 -0.89 16.71 -31.59
N SER A 255 0.15 17.37 -32.12
CA SER A 255 0.42 17.45 -33.55
C SER A 255 1.11 16.20 -34.12
N GLY A 256 1.65 15.33 -33.26
CA GLY A 256 2.49 14.20 -33.67
C GLY A 256 3.87 14.60 -34.21
N ALA A 257 4.32 15.84 -33.99
CA ALA A 257 5.64 16.30 -34.40
C ALA A 257 6.76 15.52 -33.67
N PRO A 258 7.91 15.27 -34.32
CA PRO A 258 9.04 14.63 -33.66
C PRO A 258 9.53 15.50 -32.49
N LEU A 259 9.93 14.84 -31.39
CA LEU A 259 10.50 15.54 -30.24
C LEU A 259 11.77 16.31 -30.68
N PRO A 260 12.09 17.45 -30.05
CA PRO A 260 13.33 18.17 -30.29
C PRO A 260 14.56 17.25 -30.14
N GLU A 261 15.58 17.49 -30.95
CA GLU A 261 16.81 16.70 -30.92
C GLU A 261 17.41 16.63 -29.51
N GLY A 262 17.72 15.42 -29.05
CA GLY A 262 18.30 15.17 -27.72
C GLY A 262 17.31 14.96 -26.57
N VAL A 263 15.98 15.04 -26.80
CA VAL A 263 14.98 14.73 -25.77
C VAL A 263 14.44 13.31 -25.94
N THR A 264 14.74 12.44 -24.99
CA THR A 264 14.15 11.08 -24.98
C THR A 264 12.68 11.13 -24.55
N LEU A 265 11.88 10.14 -24.97
CA LEU A 265 10.49 10.03 -24.54
C LEU A 265 10.38 9.83 -23.01
N ALA A 266 11.37 9.14 -22.41
CA ALA A 266 11.47 8.97 -20.96
C ALA A 266 11.73 10.29 -20.24
N ASP A 267 12.68 11.10 -20.72
CA ASP A 267 12.96 12.43 -20.19
C ASP A 267 11.72 13.32 -20.29
N TYR A 268 11.05 13.28 -21.44
CA TYR A 268 9.84 14.07 -21.67
C TYR A 268 8.72 13.65 -20.69
N ALA A 269 8.48 12.36 -20.52
CA ALA A 269 7.49 11.79 -19.58
C ALA A 269 7.76 12.19 -18.13
N HIS A 270 8.99 11.98 -17.64
CA HIS A 270 9.32 12.21 -16.24
C HIS A 270 9.48 13.70 -15.90
N ARG A 271 10.14 14.49 -16.74
CA ARG A 271 10.33 15.93 -16.48
C ARG A 271 9.02 16.73 -16.60
N GLY A 272 8.11 16.29 -17.48
CA GLY A 272 6.81 16.92 -17.63
C GLY A 272 5.87 16.66 -16.45
N ALA A 273 5.94 15.49 -15.81
CA ALA A 273 4.97 15.09 -14.79
C ALA A 273 5.16 15.80 -13.43
N TYR A 274 6.39 15.93 -12.91
CA TYR A 274 6.60 16.44 -11.54
C TYR A 274 6.18 17.90 -11.33
N PRO A 275 6.49 18.85 -12.24
CA PRO A 275 6.05 20.24 -12.09
C PRO A 275 4.52 20.38 -12.13
N LEU A 276 3.82 19.52 -12.89
CA LEU A 276 2.36 19.55 -13.02
C LEU A 276 1.62 19.16 -11.75
N ILE A 277 2.18 18.23 -10.96
CA ILE A 277 1.65 17.90 -9.64
C ILE A 277 1.78 19.11 -8.70
N ALA A 278 2.95 19.75 -8.70
CA ALA A 278 3.19 20.93 -7.88
C ALA A 278 2.26 22.09 -8.26
N THR A 279 2.08 22.36 -9.55
CA THR A 279 1.21 23.44 -10.02
C THR A 279 -0.27 23.16 -9.74
N ALA A 280 -0.75 21.91 -9.89
CA ALA A 280 -2.11 21.54 -9.52
C ALA A 280 -2.37 21.69 -8.02
N LEU A 281 -1.42 21.31 -7.17
CA LEU A 281 -1.51 21.49 -5.71
C LEU A 281 -1.50 22.97 -5.31
N LEU A 282 -0.62 23.77 -5.91
CA LEU A 282 -0.57 25.23 -5.69
C LEU A 282 -1.86 25.90 -6.18
N ALA A 283 -2.41 25.48 -7.31
CA ALA A 283 -3.70 25.97 -7.81
C ALA A 283 -4.86 25.63 -6.86
N GLY A 284 -4.90 24.39 -6.37
CA GLY A 284 -5.86 23.98 -5.36
C GLY A 284 -5.75 24.83 -4.08
N LEU A 285 -4.53 25.03 -3.57
CA LEU A 285 -4.27 25.85 -2.40
C LEU A 285 -4.69 27.31 -2.62
N PHE A 286 -4.32 27.90 -3.75
CA PHE A 286 -4.69 29.27 -4.12
C PHE A 286 -6.22 29.44 -4.14
N VAL A 287 -6.95 28.53 -4.80
CA VAL A 287 -8.42 28.61 -4.85
C VAL A 287 -9.04 28.45 -3.46
N LEU A 288 -8.50 27.56 -2.61
CA LEU A 288 -8.99 27.39 -1.24
C LEU A 288 -8.77 28.63 -0.36
N VAL A 289 -7.65 29.32 -0.53
CA VAL A 289 -7.27 30.50 0.28
C VAL A 289 -7.91 31.78 -0.27
N ALA A 290 -7.79 32.04 -1.58
CA ALA A 290 -8.21 33.31 -2.20
C ALA A 290 -9.72 33.39 -2.50
N LEU A 291 -10.42 32.25 -2.66
CA LEU A 291 -11.86 32.19 -2.92
C LEU A 291 -12.64 31.56 -1.75
N ARG A 292 -12.26 31.89 -0.52
CA ARG A 292 -13.00 31.47 0.67
C ARG A 292 -14.45 32.01 0.62
N PRO A 293 -15.48 31.21 0.94
CA PRO A 293 -16.87 31.68 0.96
C PRO A 293 -17.01 32.91 1.85
N GLY A 294 -17.54 34.01 1.30
CA GLY A 294 -17.70 35.30 1.98
C GLY A 294 -16.54 36.30 1.81
N SER A 295 -15.52 36.00 1.01
CA SER A 295 -14.47 36.97 0.68
C SER A 295 -14.93 37.98 -0.39
N ALA A 296 -14.43 39.22 -0.32
CA ALA A 296 -14.68 40.26 -1.34
C ALA A 296 -14.20 39.84 -2.74
N THR A 297 -13.17 38.99 -2.83
CA THR A 297 -12.66 38.40 -4.07
C THR A 297 -13.63 37.39 -4.70
N ALA A 298 -14.40 36.64 -3.90
CA ALA A 298 -15.36 35.67 -4.40
C ALA A 298 -16.62 36.32 -5.00
N ALA A 299 -16.87 37.60 -4.71
CA ALA A 299 -18.00 38.36 -5.25
C ALA A 299 -17.75 38.88 -6.67
N VAL A 300 -16.51 38.90 -7.15
CA VAL A 300 -16.14 39.44 -8.47
C VAL A 300 -16.33 38.37 -9.56
N PRO A 301 -17.23 38.55 -10.54
CA PRO A 301 -17.47 37.56 -11.59
C PRO A 301 -16.22 37.24 -12.44
N ALA A 302 -15.39 38.24 -12.71
CA ALA A 302 -14.15 38.09 -13.48
C ALA A 302 -13.15 37.12 -12.82
N ILE A 303 -12.96 37.22 -11.49
CA ILE A 303 -12.10 36.29 -10.73
C ILE A 303 -12.63 34.86 -10.87
N ARG A 304 -13.95 34.68 -10.75
CA ARG A 304 -14.59 33.36 -10.88
C ARG A 304 -14.40 32.77 -12.27
N GLN A 305 -14.56 33.58 -13.33
CA GLN A 305 -14.33 33.16 -14.71
C GLN A 305 -12.87 32.79 -14.98
N LEU A 306 -11.92 33.61 -14.52
CA LEU A 306 -10.48 33.34 -14.66
C LEU A 306 -10.05 32.09 -13.91
N VAL A 307 -10.65 31.79 -12.76
CA VAL A 307 -10.42 30.53 -12.03
C VAL A 307 -10.99 29.33 -12.80
N VAL A 308 -12.20 29.44 -13.36
CA VAL A 308 -12.77 28.36 -14.19
C VAL A 308 -11.90 28.10 -15.42
N LEU A 309 -11.48 29.16 -16.11
CA LEU A 309 -10.56 29.06 -17.25
C LEU A 309 -9.27 28.37 -16.83
N TRP A 310 -8.66 28.81 -15.72
CA TRP A 310 -7.42 28.21 -15.24
C TRP A 310 -7.58 26.73 -14.87
N ILE A 311 -8.69 26.35 -14.24
CA ILE A 311 -8.95 24.94 -13.92
C ILE A 311 -9.18 24.12 -15.21
N ALA A 312 -9.89 24.67 -16.20
CA ALA A 312 -10.03 24.01 -17.51
C ALA A 312 -8.67 23.79 -18.18
N GLN A 313 -7.77 24.78 -18.10
CA GLN A 313 -6.39 24.64 -18.58
C GLN A 313 -5.60 23.56 -17.81
N ASN A 314 -5.80 23.42 -16.50
CA ASN A 314 -5.18 22.35 -15.72
C ASN A 314 -5.72 20.97 -16.11
N ILE A 315 -7.03 20.84 -16.39
CA ILE A 315 -7.61 19.59 -16.87
C ILE A 315 -7.00 19.20 -18.22
N PHE A 316 -6.78 20.18 -19.11
CA PHE A 316 -6.08 19.94 -20.37
C PHE A 316 -4.63 19.45 -20.14
N LEU A 317 -3.87 20.07 -19.22
CA LEU A 317 -2.53 19.59 -18.87
C LEU A 317 -2.51 18.17 -18.31
N VAL A 318 -3.53 17.79 -17.53
CA VAL A 318 -3.69 16.41 -17.06
C VAL A 318 -3.95 15.48 -18.25
N ALA A 319 -4.76 15.89 -19.22
CA ALA A 319 -4.97 15.11 -20.45
C ALA A 319 -3.67 14.95 -21.27
N SER A 320 -2.87 16.01 -21.43
CA SER A 320 -1.54 15.93 -22.06
C SER A 320 -0.60 14.97 -21.30
N SER A 321 -0.68 14.95 -19.96
CA SER A 321 0.13 14.03 -19.14
C SER A 321 -0.30 12.57 -19.30
N ILE A 322 -1.61 12.33 -19.43
CA ILE A 322 -2.16 11.01 -19.76
C ILE A 322 -1.64 10.56 -21.13
N LEU A 323 -1.74 11.43 -22.15
CA LEU A 323 -1.25 11.12 -23.50
C LEU A 323 0.24 10.78 -23.49
N ARG A 324 1.05 11.61 -22.83
CA ARG A 324 2.50 11.36 -22.67
C ARG A 324 2.80 10.02 -21.99
N THR A 325 1.97 9.63 -21.02
CA THR A 325 2.09 8.33 -20.34
C THR A 325 1.70 7.18 -21.28
N ILE A 326 0.69 7.38 -22.13
CA ILE A 326 0.27 6.40 -23.15
C ILE A 326 1.38 6.22 -24.19
N ASP A 327 1.95 7.29 -24.74
CA ASP A 327 3.08 7.21 -25.69
C ASP A 327 4.27 6.48 -25.06
N TYR A 328 4.54 6.77 -23.78
CA TYR A 328 5.59 6.07 -23.02
C TYR A 328 5.28 4.57 -22.84
N ILE A 329 4.01 4.19 -22.63
CA ILE A 329 3.59 2.79 -22.54
C ILE A 329 3.78 2.06 -23.88
N GLU A 330 3.55 2.72 -25.01
CA GLU A 330 3.74 2.10 -26.33
C GLU A 330 5.20 1.69 -26.56
N VAL A 331 6.15 2.50 -26.10
CA VAL A 331 7.60 2.25 -26.26
C VAL A 331 8.18 1.36 -25.15
N TYR A 332 7.68 1.45 -23.91
CA TYR A 332 8.29 0.80 -22.74
C TYR A 332 7.37 -0.24 -22.06
N SER A 333 6.31 -0.69 -22.73
CA SER A 333 5.28 -1.60 -22.22
C SER A 333 4.40 -1.01 -21.09
N LEU A 334 3.33 -1.71 -20.73
CA LEU A 334 2.45 -1.35 -19.60
C LEU A 334 2.95 -2.00 -18.31
N THR A 335 2.90 -1.25 -17.20
CA THR A 335 3.16 -1.77 -15.85
C THR A 335 2.03 -1.42 -14.89
N GLY A 336 1.93 -2.15 -13.78
CA GLY A 336 0.95 -1.87 -12.72
C GLY A 336 1.05 -0.43 -12.18
N LEU A 337 2.27 0.11 -12.04
CA LEU A 337 2.50 1.49 -11.60
C LEU A 337 2.02 2.53 -12.63
N ARG A 338 2.20 2.26 -13.93
CA ARG A 338 1.69 3.14 -15.00
C ARG A 338 0.15 3.13 -15.04
N ILE A 339 -0.49 1.98 -14.84
CA ILE A 339 -1.95 1.91 -14.68
C ILE A 339 -2.40 2.71 -13.46
N ALA A 340 -1.73 2.56 -12.31
CA ALA A 340 -2.04 3.32 -11.10
C ALA A 340 -1.87 4.83 -11.32
N ALA A 341 -0.83 5.26 -12.05
CA ALA A 341 -0.60 6.66 -12.40
C ALA A 341 -1.72 7.23 -13.29
N LEU A 342 -2.17 6.48 -14.31
CA LEU A 342 -3.30 6.87 -15.15
C LEU A 342 -4.59 7.03 -14.34
N ILE A 343 -4.90 6.07 -13.46
CA ILE A 343 -6.06 6.14 -12.56
C ILE A 343 -5.96 7.37 -11.63
N TRP A 344 -4.77 7.63 -11.10
CA TRP A 344 -4.51 8.78 -10.24
C TRP A 344 -4.71 10.12 -10.98
N MET A 345 -4.23 10.24 -12.21
CA MET A 345 -4.43 11.45 -13.04
C MET A 345 -5.92 11.72 -13.29
N VAL A 346 -6.72 10.68 -13.54
CA VAL A 346 -8.18 10.80 -13.65
C VAL A 346 -8.80 11.27 -12.33
N LEU A 347 -8.34 10.76 -11.20
CA LEU A 347 -8.81 11.20 -9.88
C LEU A 347 -8.47 12.67 -9.60
N VAL A 348 -7.30 13.14 -10.04
CA VAL A 348 -6.91 14.56 -9.96
C VAL A 348 -7.82 15.43 -10.82
N ALA A 349 -8.07 15.04 -12.08
CA ALA A 349 -8.99 15.76 -12.95
C ALA A 349 -10.40 15.85 -12.33
N LEU A 350 -10.89 14.76 -11.74
CA LEU A 350 -12.16 14.76 -11.00
C LEU A 350 -12.13 15.72 -9.80
N GLY A 351 -11.04 15.75 -9.04
CA GLY A 351 -10.85 16.69 -7.93
C GLY A 351 -10.93 18.16 -8.39
N LEU A 352 -10.31 18.50 -9.51
CA LEU A 352 -10.37 19.82 -10.14
C LEU A 352 -11.81 20.18 -10.56
N VAL A 353 -12.53 19.24 -11.18
CA VAL A 353 -13.96 19.42 -11.52
C VAL A 353 -14.80 19.65 -10.26
N LEU A 354 -14.55 18.91 -9.18
CA LEU A 354 -15.25 19.10 -7.91
C LEU A 354 -14.97 20.46 -7.26
N ILE A 355 -13.78 21.03 -7.45
CA ILE A 355 -13.45 22.40 -7.02
C ILE A 355 -14.31 23.42 -7.75
N VAL A 356 -14.39 23.32 -9.08
CA VAL A 356 -15.27 24.19 -9.90
C VAL A 356 -16.71 24.02 -9.44
N TRP A 357 -17.19 22.77 -9.34
CA TRP A 357 -18.55 22.48 -8.88
C TRP A 357 -18.86 23.11 -7.53
N ARG A 358 -17.94 22.97 -6.57
CA ARG A 358 -18.08 23.56 -5.23
C ARG A 358 -18.27 25.07 -5.33
N MET A 359 -17.40 25.74 -6.08
CA MET A 359 -17.46 27.19 -6.29
C MET A 359 -18.76 27.60 -6.98
N LEU A 360 -19.17 26.88 -8.04
CA LEU A 360 -20.35 27.24 -8.81
C LEU A 360 -21.66 27.05 -8.03
N ARG A 361 -21.73 26.02 -7.18
CA ARG A 361 -22.90 25.65 -6.38
C ARG A 361 -22.85 26.14 -4.93
N GLY A 362 -21.87 26.98 -4.57
CA GLY A 362 -21.74 27.53 -3.22
C GLY A 362 -21.58 26.47 -2.11
N ARG A 363 -20.94 25.32 -2.40
CA ARG A 363 -20.79 24.23 -1.42
C ARG A 363 -19.67 24.51 -0.41
N SER A 364 -19.81 23.94 0.79
CA SER A 364 -18.81 24.07 1.85
C SER A 364 -17.51 23.33 1.51
N ALA A 365 -16.39 23.72 2.13
CA ALA A 365 -15.12 23.00 2.00
C ALA A 365 -15.23 21.55 2.52
N GLY A 366 -16.04 21.32 3.56
CA GLY A 366 -16.30 19.97 4.08
C GLY A 366 -16.99 19.06 3.04
N TRP A 367 -17.87 19.61 2.21
CA TRP A 367 -18.47 18.86 1.10
C TRP A 367 -17.42 18.44 0.07
N LEU A 368 -16.50 19.33 -0.32
CA LEU A 368 -15.44 19.04 -1.29
C LEU A 368 -14.50 17.95 -0.77
N ILE A 369 -14.11 18.01 0.50
CA ILE A 369 -13.28 16.98 1.15
C ILE A 369 -14.01 15.62 1.12
N ASN A 370 -15.30 15.60 1.47
CA ASN A 370 -16.09 14.38 1.45
C ASN A 370 -16.26 13.80 0.04
N ALA A 371 -16.49 14.64 -0.97
CA ALA A 371 -16.63 14.20 -2.35
C ALA A 371 -15.31 13.61 -2.89
N ASN A 372 -14.17 14.24 -2.61
CA ASN A 372 -12.86 13.70 -3.00
C ASN A 372 -12.53 12.39 -2.29
N VAL A 373 -12.79 12.29 -0.98
CA VAL A 373 -12.59 11.03 -0.25
C VAL A 373 -13.52 9.93 -0.74
N ALA A 374 -14.79 10.25 -1.07
CA ALA A 374 -15.70 9.28 -1.65
C ALA A 374 -15.21 8.78 -3.01
N ALA A 375 -14.75 9.67 -3.89
CA ALA A 375 -14.16 9.30 -5.17
C ALA A 375 -12.91 8.43 -5.00
N ALA A 376 -11.99 8.82 -4.10
CA ALA A 376 -10.78 8.05 -3.80
C ALA A 376 -11.12 6.66 -3.23
N LEU A 377 -12.06 6.56 -2.29
CA LEU A 377 -12.48 5.27 -1.73
C LEU A 377 -13.11 4.37 -2.79
N LEU A 378 -13.92 4.92 -3.70
CA LEU A 378 -14.51 4.16 -4.80
C LEU A 378 -13.42 3.59 -5.72
N VAL A 379 -12.47 4.44 -6.14
CA VAL A 379 -11.34 4.04 -6.99
C VAL A 379 -10.47 2.99 -6.30
N LEU A 380 -10.04 3.25 -5.05
CA LEU A 380 -9.20 2.32 -4.31
C LEU A 380 -9.89 0.97 -4.06
N THR A 381 -11.20 0.98 -3.79
CA THR A 381 -11.99 -0.26 -3.68
C THR A 381 -11.97 -1.03 -5.00
N GLY A 382 -12.18 -0.35 -6.14
CA GLY A 382 -12.05 -0.96 -7.46
C GLY A 382 -10.66 -1.59 -7.69
N CYS A 383 -9.59 -0.88 -7.32
CA CYS A 383 -8.22 -1.38 -7.42
C CYS A 383 -7.93 -2.61 -6.54
N THR A 384 -8.72 -2.87 -5.49
CA THR A 384 -8.58 -4.13 -4.72
C THR A 384 -9.23 -5.32 -5.42
N MET A 385 -10.22 -5.08 -6.27
CA MET A 385 -10.95 -6.13 -6.97
C MET A 385 -10.30 -6.49 -8.30
N VAL A 386 -9.68 -5.52 -8.96
CA VAL A 386 -9.02 -5.71 -10.26
C VAL A 386 -7.55 -6.08 -10.08
N ASP A 387 -7.08 -7.09 -10.81
CA ASP A 387 -5.67 -7.44 -10.85
C ASP A 387 -4.92 -6.60 -11.89
N LEU A 388 -4.32 -5.49 -11.46
CA LEU A 388 -3.58 -4.60 -12.35
C LEU A 388 -2.40 -5.31 -13.04
N GLY A 389 -1.82 -6.33 -12.40
CA GLY A 389 -0.75 -7.15 -12.99
C GLY A 389 -1.26 -8.00 -14.15
N SER A 390 -2.42 -8.65 -13.99
CA SER A 390 -3.05 -9.40 -15.09
C SER A 390 -3.46 -8.50 -16.26
N VAL A 391 -3.95 -7.28 -15.96
CA VAL A 391 -4.27 -6.29 -16.99
C VAL A 391 -3.00 -5.89 -17.76
N ALA A 392 -1.90 -5.59 -17.05
CA ALA A 392 -0.62 -5.26 -17.67
C ALA A 392 -0.07 -6.41 -18.53
N ALA A 393 -0.05 -7.63 -18.00
CA ALA A 393 0.42 -8.81 -18.73
C ALA A 393 -0.39 -9.08 -19.99
N ALA A 394 -1.72 -9.03 -19.89
CA ALA A 394 -2.60 -9.24 -21.04
C ALA A 394 -2.47 -8.13 -22.10
N TRP A 395 -2.25 -6.88 -21.68
CA TRP A 395 -2.02 -5.78 -22.62
C TRP A 395 -0.66 -5.94 -23.32
N ASN A 396 0.42 -6.21 -22.58
CA ASN A 396 1.78 -6.35 -23.11
C ASN A 396 1.84 -7.46 -24.15
N ILE A 397 1.29 -8.64 -23.83
CA ILE A 397 1.27 -9.78 -24.75
C ILE A 397 0.48 -9.49 -26.03
N ARG A 398 -0.60 -8.70 -25.97
CA ARG A 398 -1.38 -8.34 -27.17
C ARG A 398 -0.67 -7.33 -28.07
N HIS A 399 0.19 -6.48 -27.51
CA HIS A 399 0.84 -5.38 -28.25
C HIS A 399 2.31 -5.66 -28.56
N ALA A 400 2.87 -6.76 -28.04
CA ALA A 400 4.26 -7.13 -28.20
C ALA A 400 4.66 -7.37 -29.67
N ARG A 401 5.90 -7.00 -30.00
CA ARG A 401 6.46 -7.16 -31.35
C ARG A 401 6.54 -8.63 -31.78
N GLU A 402 6.80 -9.53 -30.83
CA GLU A 402 6.93 -10.98 -31.05
C GLU A 402 5.66 -11.65 -31.56
N VAL A 403 4.50 -10.98 -31.41
CA VAL A 403 3.21 -11.46 -31.94
C VAL A 403 2.68 -10.60 -33.09
N GLY A 404 3.55 -9.80 -33.72
CA GLY A 404 3.18 -8.89 -34.82
C GLY A 404 2.55 -7.57 -34.37
N GLY A 405 2.62 -7.25 -33.07
CA GLY A 405 2.20 -5.96 -32.53
C GLY A 405 3.19 -4.84 -32.86
N LYS A 406 2.73 -3.59 -32.72
CA LYS A 406 3.56 -2.39 -32.94
C LYS A 406 4.32 -1.91 -31.71
N GLY A 407 4.09 -2.54 -30.55
CA GLY A 407 4.70 -2.15 -29.28
C GLY A 407 6.14 -2.64 -29.12
N ALA A 408 6.62 -2.50 -27.88
CA ALA A 408 7.94 -2.96 -27.46
C ALA A 408 8.12 -4.49 -27.57
N GLU A 409 9.37 -4.93 -27.47
CA GLU A 409 9.70 -6.34 -27.24
C GLU A 409 9.15 -6.80 -25.89
N LEU A 410 8.72 -8.06 -25.83
CA LEU A 410 8.08 -8.61 -24.64
C LEU A 410 9.12 -8.88 -23.54
N ASP A 411 9.00 -8.12 -22.45
CA ASP A 411 9.81 -8.33 -21.25
C ASP A 411 9.32 -9.55 -20.44
N LEU A 412 9.94 -10.70 -20.69
CA LEU A 412 9.66 -11.94 -19.97
C LEU A 412 10.08 -11.89 -18.49
N CYS A 413 11.12 -11.12 -18.14
CA CYS A 413 11.50 -10.91 -16.73
C CYS A 413 10.38 -10.20 -15.97
N TYR A 414 9.81 -9.13 -16.57
CA TYR A 414 8.68 -8.43 -15.99
C TYR A 414 7.46 -9.36 -15.82
N LEU A 415 7.12 -10.15 -16.84
CA LEU A 415 6.02 -11.12 -16.74
C LEU A 415 6.27 -12.18 -15.66
N GLY A 416 7.50 -12.69 -15.54
CA GLY A 416 7.90 -13.58 -14.45
C GLY A 416 7.73 -12.93 -13.08
N SER A 417 8.14 -11.67 -12.93
CA SER A 417 8.02 -10.90 -11.68
C SER A 417 6.57 -10.64 -11.24
N LEU A 418 5.62 -10.64 -12.17
CA LEU A 418 4.19 -10.55 -11.87
C LEU A 418 3.62 -11.84 -11.26
N GLY A 419 4.36 -12.95 -11.36
CA GLY A 419 4.00 -14.24 -10.80
C GLY A 419 2.62 -14.73 -11.28
N PRO A 420 1.74 -15.19 -10.38
CA PRO A 420 0.42 -15.73 -10.74
C PRO A 420 -0.44 -14.81 -11.60
N SER A 421 -0.20 -13.49 -11.56
CA SER A 421 -0.95 -12.52 -12.34
C SER A 421 -0.68 -12.58 -13.85
N ALA A 422 0.50 -13.03 -14.28
CA ALA A 422 0.81 -13.20 -15.70
C ALA A 422 0.46 -14.60 -16.23
N LEU A 423 0.19 -15.57 -15.36
CA LEU A 423 0.14 -16.99 -15.72
C LEU A 423 -0.86 -17.33 -16.84
N THR A 424 -2.10 -16.84 -16.76
CA THR A 424 -3.11 -17.09 -17.80
C THR A 424 -2.70 -16.50 -19.14
N SER A 425 -2.11 -15.30 -19.14
CA SER A 425 -1.61 -14.64 -20.34
C SER A 425 -0.40 -15.39 -20.93
N LEU A 426 0.53 -15.87 -20.10
CA LEU A 426 1.68 -16.67 -20.54
C LEU A 426 1.25 -17.97 -21.21
N VAL A 427 0.29 -18.70 -20.63
CA VAL A 427 -0.29 -19.90 -21.23
C VAL A 427 -1.00 -19.58 -22.55
N THR A 428 -1.75 -18.48 -22.60
CA THR A 428 -2.44 -18.04 -23.83
C THR A 428 -1.44 -17.73 -24.94
N LEU A 429 -0.29 -17.14 -24.61
CA LEU A 429 0.79 -16.88 -25.56
C LEU A 429 1.43 -18.16 -26.06
N GLU A 430 1.75 -19.11 -25.17
CA GLU A 430 2.39 -20.40 -25.53
C GLU A 430 1.51 -21.24 -26.47
N LEU A 431 0.19 -21.10 -26.39
CA LEU A 431 -0.74 -21.80 -27.28
C LEU A 431 -0.79 -21.25 -28.71
N ARG A 432 -0.08 -20.16 -29.03
CA ARG A 432 0.00 -19.63 -30.39
C ARG A 432 0.95 -20.46 -31.26
N PRO A 433 0.57 -20.77 -32.51
CA PRO A 433 1.39 -21.60 -33.40
C PRO A 433 2.63 -20.90 -33.96
N ASP A 434 2.63 -19.57 -34.04
CA ASP A 434 3.60 -18.81 -34.84
C ASP A 434 4.76 -18.20 -34.02
N LEU A 435 5.13 -18.83 -32.91
CA LEU A 435 6.24 -18.34 -32.07
C LEU A 435 7.59 -18.84 -32.60
N ARG A 436 8.60 -17.94 -32.61
CA ARG A 436 9.99 -18.32 -32.90
C ARG A 436 10.46 -19.38 -31.87
N PRO A 437 11.18 -20.45 -32.28
CA PRO A 437 11.58 -21.53 -31.38
C PRO A 437 12.32 -21.07 -30.13
N ASP A 438 13.33 -20.20 -30.27
CA ASP A 438 14.11 -19.68 -29.14
C ASP A 438 13.25 -18.90 -28.15
N PHE A 439 12.29 -18.15 -28.65
CA PHE A 439 11.35 -17.38 -27.82
C PHE A 439 10.33 -18.29 -27.14
N ALA A 440 9.83 -19.31 -27.85
CA ALA A 440 8.92 -20.31 -27.29
C ALA A 440 9.58 -21.07 -26.13
N GLU A 441 10.87 -21.41 -26.25
CA GLU A 441 11.63 -22.05 -25.18
C GLU A 441 11.77 -21.14 -23.95
N ARG A 442 12.18 -19.88 -24.16
CA ARG A 442 12.27 -18.86 -23.08
C ARG A 442 10.93 -18.64 -22.38
N LEU A 443 9.85 -18.53 -23.15
CA LEU A 443 8.48 -18.42 -22.65
C LEU A 443 8.08 -19.64 -21.82
N ALA A 444 8.35 -20.85 -22.31
CA ALA A 444 8.02 -22.09 -21.62
C ALA A 444 8.75 -22.20 -20.28
N TRP A 445 10.00 -21.71 -20.19
CA TRP A 445 10.74 -21.63 -18.93
C TRP A 445 10.06 -20.71 -17.92
N VAL A 446 9.79 -19.45 -18.29
CA VAL A 446 9.15 -18.47 -17.39
C VAL A 446 7.76 -18.93 -16.98
N ARG A 447 6.97 -19.46 -17.94
CA ARG A 447 5.64 -20.02 -17.64
C ARG A 447 5.73 -21.24 -16.73
N HIS A 448 6.75 -22.09 -16.85
CA HIS A 448 6.95 -23.23 -15.96
C HIS A 448 7.20 -22.79 -14.53
N ASP A 449 8.15 -21.89 -14.32
CA ASP A 449 8.49 -21.36 -13.00
C ASP A 449 7.27 -20.73 -12.32
N VAL A 450 6.55 -19.84 -13.02
CA VAL A 450 5.35 -19.20 -12.51
C VAL A 450 4.24 -20.21 -12.20
N LEU A 451 4.05 -21.24 -13.05
CA LEU A 451 3.04 -22.26 -12.83
C LEU A 451 3.34 -23.08 -11.57
N ILE A 452 4.59 -23.54 -11.39
CA ILE A 452 5.00 -24.32 -10.23
C ILE A 452 4.84 -23.50 -8.96
N GLN A 453 5.36 -22.27 -8.92
CA GLN A 453 5.17 -21.37 -7.76
C GLN A 453 3.69 -21.15 -7.44
N THR A 454 2.83 -21.04 -8.45
CA THR A 454 1.38 -20.88 -8.26
C THR A 454 0.74 -22.15 -7.69
N ILE A 455 1.15 -23.33 -8.16
CA ILE A 455 0.64 -24.63 -7.66
C ILE A 455 1.11 -24.86 -6.23
N ASP A 456 2.40 -24.66 -5.95
CA ASP A 456 2.99 -24.85 -4.63
C ASP A 456 2.35 -23.91 -3.60
N GLY A 457 2.15 -22.64 -3.95
CA GLY A 457 1.43 -21.68 -3.11
C GLY A 457 -0.04 -22.08 -2.86
N GLN A 458 -0.69 -22.71 -3.85
CA GLN A 458 -2.07 -23.19 -3.73
C GLN A 458 -2.22 -24.47 -2.91
N LEU A 459 -1.21 -25.34 -2.92
CA LEU A 459 -1.17 -26.54 -2.09
C LEU A 459 -0.69 -26.21 -0.66
N GLY A 460 0.07 -25.13 -0.50
CA GLY A 460 0.48 -24.58 0.79
C GLY A 460 -0.58 -23.69 1.46
N GLY A 461 -0.14 -22.85 2.40
CA GLY A 461 -1.04 -21.97 3.15
C GLY A 461 -1.37 -20.64 2.47
N ASP A 462 -0.75 -20.33 1.33
CA ASP A 462 -0.97 -19.09 0.58
C ASP A 462 -2.07 -19.22 -0.47
N SER A 463 -2.99 -20.17 -0.24
CA SER A 463 -4.02 -20.47 -1.21
C SER A 463 -5.02 -19.32 -1.39
N THR A 464 -5.27 -18.91 -2.64
CA THR A 464 -6.21 -17.84 -2.98
C THR A 464 -7.31 -18.31 -3.93
N TRP A 465 -8.51 -17.76 -3.79
CA TRP A 465 -9.61 -18.07 -4.71
C TRP A 465 -9.30 -17.60 -6.13
N ARG A 466 -8.60 -16.47 -6.28
CA ARG A 466 -8.16 -15.95 -7.57
C ARG A 466 -7.23 -16.92 -8.29
N ASN A 467 -6.18 -17.39 -7.63
CA ASN A 467 -5.26 -18.36 -8.24
C ASN A 467 -5.96 -19.69 -8.52
N GLY A 468 -6.98 -20.05 -7.72
CA GLY A 468 -7.78 -21.25 -7.94
C GLY A 468 -8.61 -21.15 -9.22
N ARG A 469 -9.19 -19.97 -9.48
CA ARG A 469 -9.86 -19.68 -10.76
C ARG A 469 -8.89 -19.71 -11.93
N ARG A 470 -7.70 -19.10 -11.80
CA ARG A 470 -6.65 -19.11 -12.85
C ARG A 470 -6.23 -20.52 -13.24
N LEU A 471 -5.96 -21.39 -12.27
CA LEU A 471 -5.58 -22.78 -12.55
C LEU A 471 -6.71 -23.59 -13.21
N ARG A 472 -7.97 -23.35 -12.83
CA ARG A 472 -9.14 -23.94 -13.50
C ARG A 472 -9.29 -23.43 -14.92
N GLU A 473 -9.11 -22.13 -15.14
CA GLU A 473 -9.15 -21.51 -16.46
C GLU A 473 -8.08 -22.11 -17.39
N ILE A 474 -6.85 -22.27 -16.89
CA ILE A 474 -5.75 -22.92 -17.63
C ILE A 474 -6.08 -24.36 -17.99
N ARG A 475 -6.62 -25.14 -17.05
CA ARG A 475 -7.06 -26.50 -17.32
C ARG A 475 -8.10 -26.56 -18.45
N ASN A 476 -9.03 -25.61 -18.45
CA ASN A 476 -10.05 -25.50 -19.50
C ASN A 476 -9.45 -25.08 -20.85
N MET A 477 -8.53 -24.11 -20.87
CA MET A 477 -7.83 -23.67 -22.10
C MET A 477 -7.04 -24.80 -22.78
N LEU A 478 -6.45 -25.69 -21.97
CA LEU A 478 -5.67 -26.81 -22.47
C LEU A 478 -6.54 -27.90 -23.10
N ALA A 479 -7.78 -28.10 -22.62
CA ALA A 479 -8.71 -29.12 -23.12
C ALA A 479 -8.07 -30.53 -23.24
N GLY A 480 -7.21 -30.89 -22.29
CA GLY A 480 -6.46 -32.16 -22.28
C GLY A 480 -5.10 -32.12 -22.98
N ARG A 481 -4.74 -31.02 -23.66
CA ARG A 481 -3.38 -30.81 -24.17
C ARG A 481 -2.39 -30.66 -23.01
N LYS A 482 -1.17 -31.16 -23.21
CA LYS A 482 -0.06 -30.94 -22.27
C LYS A 482 0.65 -29.64 -22.62
N LEU A 483 0.97 -28.85 -21.60
CA LEU A 483 1.92 -27.74 -21.74
C LEU A 483 3.30 -28.30 -22.07
N GLN A 484 4.14 -27.47 -22.68
CA GLN A 484 5.53 -27.84 -22.89
C GLN A 484 6.21 -28.12 -21.54
N ALA A 485 7.04 -29.16 -21.50
CA ALA A 485 7.86 -29.46 -20.34
C ALA A 485 8.84 -28.32 -20.06
N ALA A 486 9.34 -28.24 -18.82
CA ALA A 486 10.37 -27.28 -18.49
C ALA A 486 11.58 -27.47 -19.43
N PRO A 487 12.05 -26.42 -20.11
CA PRO A 487 13.31 -26.46 -20.84
C PRO A 487 14.48 -26.83 -19.93
N LEU A 488 15.54 -27.39 -20.51
CA LEU A 488 16.76 -27.75 -19.77
C LEU A 488 17.37 -26.50 -19.12
N ARG A 489 17.81 -26.61 -17.86
CA ARG A 489 18.41 -25.50 -17.12
C ARG A 489 19.74 -25.00 -17.73
N GLY A 490 20.45 -25.86 -18.47
CA GLY A 490 21.78 -25.59 -19.00
C GLY A 490 22.88 -25.58 -17.92
N PRO A 491 24.17 -25.64 -18.31
CA PRO A 491 25.30 -25.77 -17.38
C PRO A 491 25.54 -24.51 -16.53
N ALA A 492 25.29 -23.31 -17.07
CA ALA A 492 25.45 -22.04 -16.36
C ALA A 492 24.13 -21.50 -15.76
N GLY A 493 23.01 -22.20 -15.97
CA GLY A 493 21.67 -21.74 -15.61
C GLY A 493 21.02 -20.85 -16.67
N ARG A 494 19.85 -20.30 -16.33
CA ARG A 494 19.08 -19.35 -17.15
C ARG A 494 18.87 -18.03 -16.42
N ASP A 495 18.69 -16.97 -17.20
CA ASP A 495 18.29 -15.65 -16.71
C ASP A 495 16.77 -15.54 -16.49
N CYS A 496 16.31 -14.40 -15.95
CA CYS A 496 14.90 -14.18 -15.60
C CYS A 496 13.96 -14.21 -16.81
N ASP A 497 14.49 -13.95 -18.01
CA ASP A 497 13.77 -14.00 -19.27
C ASP A 497 13.83 -15.40 -19.92
N GLY A 498 14.41 -16.38 -19.22
CA GLY A 498 14.59 -17.74 -19.69
C GLY A 498 15.74 -17.95 -20.68
N ALA A 499 16.55 -16.93 -20.98
CA ALA A 499 17.74 -17.10 -21.82
C ALA A 499 18.81 -17.95 -21.11
N LEU A 500 19.57 -18.75 -21.86
CA LEU A 500 20.71 -19.50 -21.31
C LEU A 500 21.84 -18.53 -20.96
N ARG A 501 22.39 -18.68 -19.75
CA ARG A 501 23.55 -17.88 -19.35
C ARG A 501 24.79 -18.30 -20.13
N PRO A 502 25.61 -17.35 -20.59
CA PRO A 502 26.89 -17.69 -21.21
C PRO A 502 27.78 -18.42 -20.19
N PRO A 503 28.59 -19.40 -20.63
CA PRO A 503 29.56 -20.05 -19.76
C PRO A 503 30.53 -19.01 -19.19
N PRO A 504 31.01 -19.20 -17.94
CA PRO A 504 31.99 -18.29 -17.35
C PRO A 504 33.22 -18.21 -18.27
N ALA A 505 33.71 -16.99 -18.51
CA ALA A 505 34.92 -16.78 -19.29
C ALA A 505 36.06 -17.62 -18.70
N PRO A 506 36.90 -18.26 -19.53
CA PRO A 506 38.06 -18.98 -19.02
C PRO A 506 38.92 -18.01 -18.18
N PRO A 507 39.50 -18.46 -17.06
CA PRO A 507 40.35 -17.61 -16.24
C PRO A 507 41.45 -17.01 -17.12
N GLU A 508 41.59 -15.69 -17.04
CA GLU A 508 42.62 -14.95 -17.76
C GLU A 508 43.99 -15.57 -17.41
N PRO A 509 44.84 -15.89 -18.40
CA PRO A 509 46.14 -16.46 -18.11
C PRO A 509 46.87 -15.54 -17.13
N ALA A 510 47.36 -16.09 -16.02
CA ALA A 510 48.12 -15.33 -15.05
C ALA A 510 49.22 -14.54 -15.79
N PRO A 511 49.39 -13.23 -15.49
CA PRO A 511 50.42 -12.45 -16.15
C PRO A 511 51.76 -13.18 -15.98
N GLN A 512 52.42 -13.45 -17.11
CA GLN A 512 53.74 -14.07 -17.09
C GLN A 512 54.65 -13.19 -16.22
N PRO A 513 55.44 -13.77 -15.31
CA PRO A 513 56.38 -12.99 -14.53
C PRO A 513 57.31 -12.25 -15.49
N GLU A 514 57.18 -10.93 -15.50
CA GLU A 514 58.05 -10.03 -16.23
C GLU A 514 59.48 -10.31 -15.75
N ASN A 515 60.38 -10.63 -16.68
CA ASN A 515 61.77 -10.94 -16.38
C ASN A 515 62.41 -9.78 -15.61
N ALA A 516 62.53 -9.92 -14.30
CA ALA A 516 63.31 -9.00 -13.49
C ALA A 516 64.78 -9.04 -13.94
N PRO A 517 65.43 -7.90 -14.20
CA PRO A 517 66.84 -7.90 -14.56
C PRO A 517 67.66 -8.40 -13.37
N THR A 518 68.53 -9.36 -13.63
CA THR A 518 69.52 -9.91 -12.70
C THR A 518 70.40 -8.80 -12.14
N ALA A 519 70.13 -8.36 -10.91
CA ALA A 519 71.02 -7.49 -10.16
C ALA A 519 71.95 -8.36 -9.30
N SER A 520 73.23 -8.29 -9.66
CA SER A 520 74.39 -8.86 -8.98
C SER A 520 74.42 -8.53 -7.49
N VAL A 521 74.62 -9.56 -6.67
CA VAL A 521 74.93 -9.46 -5.24
C VAL A 521 76.33 -8.90 -5.06
N ALA A 522 76.45 -7.67 -4.58
CA ALA A 522 77.62 -7.19 -3.85
C ALA A 522 77.24 -6.00 -2.95
N GLU A 523 77.27 -6.27 -1.63
CA GLU A 523 77.87 -5.41 -0.61
C GLU A 523 77.20 -4.08 -0.25
N GLN A 524 76.59 -4.03 0.94
CA GLN A 524 77.09 -3.20 2.06
C GLN A 524 76.28 -3.43 3.35
N LEU A 525 76.97 -3.93 4.37
CA LEU A 525 76.53 -3.96 5.77
C LEU A 525 76.47 -2.55 6.36
N VAL A 526 75.38 -2.21 7.04
CA VAL A 526 75.37 -1.29 8.20
C VAL A 526 74.33 -1.81 9.23
N PRO A 527 74.66 -1.93 10.55
CA PRO A 527 73.78 -2.61 11.51
C PRO A 527 72.85 -1.67 12.32
N ARG A 528 71.59 -2.11 12.48
CA ARG A 528 70.66 -2.03 13.65
C ARG A 528 70.23 -0.63 14.18
N PRO A 529 68.97 -0.46 14.68
CA PRO A 529 68.50 -1.16 15.88
C PRO A 529 67.06 -1.69 15.87
N ALA A 530 66.82 -2.58 16.83
CA ALA A 530 65.53 -3.19 17.14
C ALA A 530 64.58 -2.15 17.76
N LEU A 531 63.32 -2.14 17.31
CA LEU A 531 62.23 -1.43 17.97
C LEU A 531 61.39 -2.44 18.76
N THR A 532 61.52 -2.35 20.07
CA THR A 532 60.73 -3.06 21.08
C THR A 532 59.33 -2.44 21.21
N ASN A 533 58.36 -3.30 21.53
CA ASN A 533 56.97 -2.96 21.83
C ASN A 533 56.86 -2.18 23.15
N GLU A 534 56.58 -0.88 23.12
CA GLU A 534 55.93 -0.16 24.22
C GLU A 534 55.18 1.07 23.68
N ALA A 535 53.84 1.00 23.64
CA ALA A 535 52.92 2.15 23.76
C ALA A 535 51.45 1.69 23.56
N ALA A 536 50.86 1.14 24.61
CA ALA A 536 49.41 1.10 24.80
C ALA A 536 49.12 1.11 26.32
N GLN A 537 49.04 2.32 26.87
CA GLN A 537 48.26 2.65 28.06
C GLN A 537 47.40 3.86 27.73
#